data_AF-A0A2D0HD86-F1
#
_entry.id   AF-A0A2D0HD86-F1
#
_cell.length_a   1.000
_cell.length_b   1.000
_cell.length_c   1.000
_cell.angle_alpha   90.00
_cell.angle_beta   90.00
_cell.angle_gamma   90.00
#
_symmetry.space_group_name_H-M   'P 1'
#
loop_
_entity.id
_entity.type
_entity.pdbx_description
1 polymer ?
#
loop_
_entity_poly.entity_id
_entity_poly.type
_entity_poly.pdbx_seq_one_letter_code
_entity_poly.pdbx_strand_id
1 'polypeptide(L)'
;MDTQQHTCEINQLLKTFDGLIQLFQASFDYQLVLADIWIKAFSELTRELASYEAKGETIKDWQQFLEVWSNIFDREFAQKFGSEDAQAIQREILEGRHELLARTTTAARRSSQEA
;
A
#
# COMPACT_ATOMS: atom_id res chain seq x y z
N MET A 1 4.98 4.47 44.69
CA MET A 1 5.26 5.17 43.42
C MET A 1 4.89 4.33 42.20
N ASP A 2 4.56 3.04 42.37
CA ASP A 2 4.39 2.08 41.27
C ASP A 2 3.13 2.23 40.42
N THR A 3 2.01 2.66 41.01
CA THR A 3 0.72 2.80 40.29
C THR A 3 0.74 3.87 39.20
N GLN A 4 1.50 4.96 39.40
CA GLN A 4 1.60 6.04 38.44
C GLN A 4 2.51 5.67 37.25
N GLN A 5 3.54 4.86 37.50
CA GLN A 5 4.44 4.34 36.48
C GLN A 5 3.74 3.31 35.58
N HIS A 6 3.00 2.36 36.16
CA HIS A 6 2.21 1.39 35.39
C HIS A 6 1.11 2.07 34.55
N THR A 7 0.51 3.15 35.05
CA THR A 7 -0.46 3.94 34.29
C THR A 7 0.19 4.64 33.09
N CYS A 8 1.45 5.06 33.21
CA CYS A 8 2.23 5.65 32.11
C CYS A 8 2.56 4.61 31.03
N GLU A 9 3.01 3.42 31.44
CA GLU A 9 3.36 2.30 30.54
C GLU A 9 2.15 1.83 29.73
N ILE A 10 1.01 1.62 30.37
CA ILE A 10 -0.24 1.21 29.69
C ILE A 10 -0.69 2.27 28.67
N ASN A 11 -0.59 3.55 29.01
CA ASN A 11 -0.92 4.63 28.08
C ASN A 11 0.02 4.68 26.86
N GLN A 12 1.30 4.37 27.04
CA GLN A 12 2.25 4.28 25.92
C GLN A 12 1.97 3.07 25.03
N LEU A 13 1.60 1.94 25.62
CA LEU A 13 1.21 0.73 24.89
C LEU A 13 -0.05 0.97 24.04
N LEU A 14 -1.10 1.57 24.61
CA LEU A 14 -2.33 1.92 23.89
C LEU A 14 -2.05 2.83 22.68
N LYS A 15 -1.23 3.87 22.88
CA LYS A 15 -0.79 4.76 21.80
C LYS A 15 0.02 4.05 20.70
N THR A 16 0.71 2.98 21.04
CA THR A 16 1.45 2.16 20.07
C THR A 16 0.49 1.30 19.26
N PHE A 17 -0.52 0.72 19.91
CA PHE A 17 -1.58 0.01 19.22
C PHE A 17 -2.37 0.92 18.28
N ASP A 18 -2.69 2.16 18.67
CA ASP A 18 -3.34 3.12 17.78
C ASP A 18 -2.54 3.35 16.50
N GLY A 19 -1.21 3.52 16.61
CA GLY A 19 -0.32 3.69 15.46
C GLY A 19 -0.24 2.44 14.57
N LEU A 20 -0.23 1.25 15.17
CA LEU A 20 -0.27 0.00 14.41
C LEU A 20 -1.59 -0.18 13.66
N ILE A 21 -2.72 0.14 14.30
CA ILE A 21 -4.04 0.10 13.65
C ILE A 21 -4.06 1.02 12.43
N GLN A 22 -3.60 2.26 12.57
CA GLN A 22 -3.54 3.21 11.46
C GLN A 22 -2.65 2.70 10.32
N LEU A 23 -1.49 2.12 10.64
CA LEU A 23 -0.61 1.55 9.63
C LEU A 23 -1.27 0.38 8.87
N PHE A 24 -1.95 -0.52 9.59
CA PHE A 24 -2.65 -1.63 8.95
C PHE A 24 -3.83 -1.18 8.10
N GLN A 25 -4.60 -0.18 8.57
CA GLN A 25 -5.69 0.41 7.79
C GLN A 25 -5.16 0.97 6.46
N ALA A 26 -4.16 1.85 6.52
CA ALA A 26 -3.54 2.43 5.32
C ALA A 26 -2.94 1.36 4.39
N SER A 27 -2.38 0.28 4.96
CA SER A 27 -1.89 -0.87 4.18
C SER A 27 -3.02 -1.62 3.47
N PHE A 28 -4.17 -1.84 4.12
CA PHE A 28 -5.31 -2.49 3.49
C PHE A 28 -5.93 -1.62 2.40
N ASP A 29 -6.04 -0.31 2.65
CA ASP A 29 -6.54 0.63 1.64
C ASP A 29 -5.65 0.65 0.40
N TYR A 30 -4.32 0.60 0.58
CA TYR A 30 -3.38 0.44 -0.52
C TYR A 30 -3.54 -0.89 -1.27
N GLN A 31 -3.74 -1.99 -0.55
CA GLN A 31 -4.00 -3.29 -1.18
C GLN A 31 -5.29 -3.30 -2.00
N LEU A 32 -6.34 -2.60 -1.54
CA LEU A 32 -7.59 -2.45 -2.29
C LEU A 32 -7.39 -1.65 -3.59
N VAL A 33 -6.60 -0.57 -3.56
CA VAL A 33 -6.23 0.16 -4.78
C VAL A 33 -5.47 -0.73 -5.75
N LEU A 34 -4.50 -1.51 -5.24
CA LEU A 34 -3.73 -2.43 -6.07
C LEU A 34 -4.62 -3.52 -6.67
N ALA A 35 -5.57 -4.05 -5.90
CA ALA A 35 -6.54 -5.02 -6.39
C ALA A 35 -7.43 -4.46 -7.51
N ASP A 36 -7.89 -3.21 -7.41
CA ASP A 36 -8.66 -2.55 -8.48
C ASP A 36 -7.84 -2.44 -9.78
N ILE A 37 -6.55 -2.10 -9.68
CA ILE A 37 -5.64 -2.05 -10.84
C ILE A 37 -5.51 -3.43 -11.47
N TRP A 38 -5.27 -4.47 -10.66
CA TRP A 38 -5.16 -5.84 -11.15
C TRP A 38 -6.43 -6.29 -11.88
N ILE A 39 -7.60 -6.06 -11.29
CA ILE A 39 -8.88 -6.45 -11.90
C ILE A 39 -9.07 -5.77 -13.26
N LYS A 40 -8.81 -4.45 -13.34
CA LYS A 40 -8.93 -3.70 -14.60
C LYS A 40 -7.91 -4.15 -15.63
N ALA A 41 -6.65 -4.27 -15.25
CA ALA A 41 -5.59 -4.72 -16.16
C ALA A 41 -5.89 -6.11 -16.74
N PHE A 42 -6.38 -7.05 -15.92
CA PHE A 42 -6.79 -8.37 -16.42
C PHE A 42 -8.03 -8.30 -17.33
N SER A 43 -9.02 -7.49 -16.97
CA SER A 43 -10.21 -7.29 -17.82
C SER A 43 -9.84 -6.68 -19.18
N GLU A 44 -8.89 -5.74 -19.21
CA GLU A 44 -8.45 -5.14 -20.46
C GLU A 44 -7.55 -6.07 -21.27
N LEU A 45 -6.66 -6.83 -20.62
CA LEU A 45 -5.85 -7.85 -21.27
C LEU A 45 -6.74 -8.87 -21.98
N THR A 46 -7.73 -9.42 -21.29
CA THR A 46 -8.66 -10.39 -21.88
C THR A 46 -9.43 -9.82 -23.06
N ARG A 47 -9.86 -8.55 -22.98
CA ARG A 47 -10.48 -7.84 -24.11
C ARG A 47 -9.53 -7.69 -25.30
N GLU A 48 -8.28 -7.32 -25.05
CA GLU A 48 -7.27 -7.11 -26.10
C GLU A 48 -6.97 -8.44 -26.81
N LEU A 49 -6.78 -9.51 -26.04
CA LEU A 49 -6.56 -10.87 -26.55
C LEU A 49 -7.74 -11.37 -27.39
N ALA A 50 -8.98 -11.16 -26.94
CA ALA A 50 -10.16 -11.50 -27.72
C ALA A 50 -10.23 -10.68 -29.03
N SER A 51 -9.72 -9.45 -29.04
CA SER A 51 -9.65 -8.63 -30.26
C SER A 51 -8.66 -9.17 -31.29
N TYR A 52 -7.53 -9.73 -30.84
CA TYR A 52 -6.58 -10.41 -31.72
C TYR A 52 -7.26 -11.61 -32.39
N GLU A 53 -7.91 -12.46 -31.61
CA GLU A 53 -8.66 -13.63 -32.11
C GLU A 53 -9.73 -13.21 -33.14
N ALA A 54 -10.52 -12.17 -32.84
CA ALA A 54 -11.56 -11.67 -33.74
C ALA A 54 -11.03 -11.15 -35.08
N LYS A 55 -9.79 -10.65 -35.12
CA LYS A 55 -9.11 -10.17 -36.34
C LYS A 55 -8.42 -11.31 -37.11
N GLY A 56 -8.46 -12.54 -36.60
CA GLY A 56 -7.67 -13.66 -37.12
C GLY A 56 -6.17 -13.50 -36.88
N GLU A 57 -5.78 -12.58 -35.99
CA GLU A 57 -4.41 -12.37 -35.56
C GLU A 57 -4.15 -13.20 -34.30
N THR A 58 -2.92 -13.67 -34.11
CA THR A 58 -2.53 -14.33 -32.87
C THR A 58 -1.35 -13.60 -32.27
N ILE A 59 -1.26 -13.64 -30.94
CA ILE A 59 0.01 -13.34 -30.30
C ILE A 59 1.01 -14.40 -30.75
N LYS A 60 2.11 -13.94 -31.34
CA LYS A 60 3.09 -14.80 -32.02
C LYS A 60 4.07 -15.42 -31.04
N ASP A 61 4.40 -14.69 -29.98
CA ASP A 61 5.38 -15.10 -28.98
C ASP A 61 5.13 -14.45 -27.62
N TRP A 62 5.89 -14.92 -26.63
CA TRP A 62 5.82 -14.43 -25.26
C TRP A 62 6.23 -12.96 -25.12
N GLN A 63 7.11 -12.46 -25.99
CA GLN A 63 7.57 -11.08 -25.92
C GLN A 63 6.44 -10.12 -26.32
N GLN A 64 5.70 -10.43 -27.38
CA GLN A 64 4.52 -9.68 -27.79
C GLN A 64 3.42 -9.72 -26.70
N PHE A 65 3.23 -10.87 -26.04
CA PHE A 65 2.33 -10.95 -24.87
C PHE A 65 2.77 -10.00 -23.76
N LEU A 66 4.05 -10.03 -23.38
CA LEU A 66 4.59 -9.19 -22.31
C LEU A 66 4.49 -7.70 -22.65
N GLU A 67 4.65 -7.32 -23.91
CA GLU A 67 4.50 -5.94 -24.35
C GLU A 67 3.05 -5.45 -24.21
N VAL A 68 2.08 -6.23 -24.69
CA VAL A 68 0.65 -5.92 -24.51
C VAL A 68 0.29 -5.85 -23.03
N TRP A 69 0.72 -6.85 -22.25
CA TRP A 69 0.49 -6.88 -20.81
C TRP A 69 1.08 -5.67 -20.09
N SER A 70 2.37 -5.36 -20.34
CA SER A 70 3.06 -4.26 -19.67
C SER A 70 2.43 -2.92 -20.03
N ASN A 71 2.07 -2.69 -21.29
CA ASN A 71 1.41 -1.46 -21.72
C ASN A 71 0.03 -1.26 -21.05
N ILE A 72 -0.76 -2.32 -20.92
CA ILE A 72 -2.06 -2.27 -20.24
C ILE A 72 -1.85 -2.00 -18.75
N PHE A 73 -0.93 -2.74 -18.11
CA PHE A 73 -0.64 -2.59 -16.70
C PHE A 73 -0.13 -1.19 -16.38
N ASP A 74 0.82 -0.66 -17.15
CA ASP A 74 1.38 0.67 -16.98
C ASP A 74 0.31 1.76 -17.13
N ARG A 75 -0.61 1.62 -18.09
CA ARG A 75 -1.73 2.55 -18.26
C ARG A 75 -2.65 2.54 -17.04
N GLU A 76 -3.14 1.38 -16.63
CA GLU A 76 -4.07 1.26 -15.50
C GLU A 76 -3.40 1.70 -14.18
N PHE A 77 -2.12 1.36 -14.02
CA PHE A 77 -1.31 1.79 -12.89
C PHE A 77 -1.16 3.32 -12.88
N ALA A 78 -0.72 3.93 -13.98
CA ALA A 78 -0.52 5.38 -14.07
C ALA A 78 -1.83 6.15 -13.88
N GLN A 79 -2.93 5.64 -14.44
CA GLN A 79 -4.24 6.26 -14.27
C GLN A 79 -4.71 6.21 -12.82
N LYS A 80 -4.57 5.05 -12.15
CA LYS A 80 -5.04 4.89 -10.77
C LYS A 80 -4.11 5.59 -9.78
N PHE A 81 -2.80 5.41 -9.88
CA PHE A 81 -1.83 6.06 -8.98
C PHE A 81 -1.64 7.56 -9.25
N GLY A 82 -2.01 8.03 -10.43
CA GLY A 82 -2.12 9.46 -10.73
C GLY A 82 -3.35 10.14 -10.12
N SER A 83 -4.31 9.38 -9.58
CA SER A 83 -5.53 9.94 -8.99
C SER A 83 -5.30 10.52 -7.59
N GLU A 84 -6.12 11.49 -7.20
CA GLU A 84 -6.06 12.11 -5.87
C GLU A 84 -6.27 11.08 -4.74
N ASP A 85 -7.15 10.09 -4.96
CA ASP A 85 -7.43 9.02 -3.99
C ASP A 85 -6.18 8.18 -3.69
N ALA A 86 -5.43 7.79 -4.73
CA ALA A 86 -4.22 6.99 -4.54
C ALA A 86 -3.10 7.79 -3.85
N GLN A 87 -3.01 9.09 -4.14
CA GLN A 87 -2.06 9.99 -3.48
C GLN A 87 -2.42 10.22 -2.01
N ALA A 88 -3.71 10.26 -1.65
CA ALA A 88 -4.15 10.33 -0.27
C ALA A 88 -3.71 9.09 0.52
N ILE A 89 -3.98 7.89 -0.01
CA ILE A 89 -3.58 6.62 0.61
C ILE A 89 -2.05 6.51 0.74
N GLN A 90 -1.29 6.95 -0.26
CA GLN A 90 0.18 6.99 -0.17
C GLN A 90 0.68 7.91 0.96
N ARG A 91 0.05 9.08 1.15
CA ARG A 91 0.39 9.99 2.25
C ARG A 91 0.08 9.38 3.60
N GLU A 92 -1.08 8.77 3.76
CA GLU A 92 -1.48 8.12 5.01
C GLU A 92 -0.51 7.00 5.42
N ILE A 93 -0.03 6.19 4.47
CA ILE A 93 1.02 5.20 4.74
C ILE A 93 2.32 5.86 5.22
N LEU A 94 2.74 6.94 4.55
CA LEU A 94 3.99 7.63 4.90
C LEU A 94 3.89 8.29 6.29
N GLU A 95 2.78 8.94 6.59
CA GLU A 95 2.50 9.57 7.87
C GLU A 95 2.43 8.54 9.00
N GLY A 96 1.68 7.45 8.83
CA GLY A 96 1.60 6.36 9.80
C GLY A 96 2.97 5.73 10.09
N ARG A 97 3.82 5.57 9.07
CA ARG A 97 5.18 5.03 9.24
C ARG A 97 6.11 6.02 9.96
N HIS A 98 6.02 7.31 9.66
CA HIS A 98 6.81 8.34 10.34
C HIS A 98 6.45 8.44 11.83
N GLU A 99 5.16 8.36 12.16
CA GLU A 99 4.69 8.40 13.55
C GLU A 99 5.18 7.19 14.35
N LEU A 100 5.14 5.99 13.76
CA LEU A 100 5.64 4.78 14.41
C LEU A 100 7.16 4.82 14.67
N LEU A 101 7.94 5.33 13.71
CA LEU A 101 9.40 5.45 13.82
C LEU A 101 9.84 6.52 14.82
N ALA A 102 9.17 7.68 14.85
CA ALA A 102 9.44 8.74 15.82
C ALA A 102 9.20 8.26 17.27
N ARG A 103 8.16 7.43 17.47
CA ARG A 103 7.77 6.92 18.79
C ARG A 103 8.69 5.84 19.32
N THR A 104 9.09 4.88 18.47
CA THR A 104 10.06 3.84 18.86
C THR A 104 11.42 4.44 19.21
N THR A 105 11.85 5.46 18.46
CA THR A 105 13.09 6.20 18.74
C THR A 105 13.01 6.99 20.05
N THR A 106 11.88 7.61 20.35
CA THR A 106 11.68 8.39 21.60
C THR A 106 11.61 7.48 22.83
N ALA A 107 10.93 6.34 22.73
CA ALA A 107 10.86 5.35 23.80
C ALA A 107 12.24 4.78 24.14
N ALA A 108 13.03 4.39 23.12
CA ALA A 108 14.38 3.87 23.30
C ALA A 108 15.35 4.90 23.93
N ARG A 109 15.16 6.19 23.64
CA ARG A 109 16.00 7.27 24.20
C ARG A 109 15.73 7.51 25.68
N ARG A 110 14.46 7.42 26.12
CA ARG A 110 14.10 7.55 27.54
C ARG A 110 14.61 6.37 28.37
N SER A 111 14.45 5.14 27.86
CA SER A 111 14.97 3.95 28.56
C SER A 111 16.49 3.96 28.74
N SER A 112 17.24 4.58 27.82
CA SER A 112 18.70 4.77 27.94
C SER A 112 19.13 5.91 28.86
N GLN A 113 18.23 6.84 29.21
CA GLN A 113 18.51 7.95 30.13
C GLN A 113 18.14 7.62 31.58
N GLU A 114 17.27 6.63 31.78
CA GLU A 114 16.79 6.15 33.08
C GLU A 114 17.55 4.91 33.60
N ALA A 115 18.50 4.38 32.81
CA ALA A 115 19.40 3.27 33.15
C ALA A 115 20.82 3.78 33.45
#